data_AF-A0A522VB50-F1
#
_entry.id   AF-A0A522VB50-F1
#
_cell.length_a   1.000
_cell.length_b   1.000
_cell.length_c   1.000
_cell.angle_alpha   90.00
_cell.angle_beta   90.00
_cell.angle_gamma   90.00
#
_symmetry.space_group_name_H-M   'P 1'
#
loop_
_entity.id
_entity.type
_entity.pdbx_description
1 polymer ?
#
loop_
_entity_poly.entity_id
_entity_poly.type
_entity_poly.pdbx_seq_one_letter_code
_entity_poly.pdbx_strand_id
1 'polypeptide(L)' 'MTETYNMTLGLLSAETAGPGAKAILDSAKQGLGFVPNMYAAMANQTGLLESYSFG' A
#
# COMPACT_ATOMS: atom_id res chain seq x y z
N MET A 1 -4.66 -19.25 -28.28
CA MET A 1 -5.29 -18.09 -27.61
C MET A 1 -4.41 -17.75 -26.43
N THR A 2 -3.84 -16.55 -26.39
CA THR A 2 -2.93 -16.11 -25.32
C THR A 2 -3.76 -15.37 -24.27
N GLU A 3 -3.99 -16.03 -23.14
CA GLU A 3 -4.70 -15.46 -21.99
C GLU A 3 -3.80 -14.38 -21.35
N THR A 4 -4.19 -13.11 -21.46
CA THR A 4 -3.47 -12.03 -20.78
C THR A 4 -3.96 -11.97 -19.34
N TYR A 5 -3.17 -12.50 -18.41
CA TYR A 5 -3.47 -12.44 -16.99
C TYR A 5 -3.15 -11.04 -16.44
N ASN A 6 -4.19 -10.25 -16.15
CA ASN A 6 -4.06 -8.96 -15.49
C ASN A 6 -3.90 -9.16 -13.97
N MET A 7 -2.67 -9.08 -13.47
CA MET A 7 -2.43 -9.01 -12.02
C MET A 7 -2.66 -7.58 -11.53
N THR A 8 -3.89 -7.28 -11.11
CA THR A 8 -4.19 -6.05 -10.39
C THR A 8 -4.07 -6.29 -8.89
N LEU A 9 -3.23 -5.49 -8.22
CA LEU A 9 -3.12 -5.50 -6.78
C LEU A 9 -4.25 -4.67 -6.17
N GLY A 10 -4.96 -5.21 -5.17
CA GLY A 10 -6.00 -4.47 -4.47
C GLY A 10 -5.42 -3.31 -3.67
N LEU A 11 -6.15 -2.20 -3.55
CA LEU A 11 -5.72 -1.08 -2.71
C LEU A 11 -6.16 -1.34 -1.26
N LEU A 12 -5.21 -1.39 -0.32
CA LEU A 12 -5.52 -1.57 1.10
C LEU A 12 -5.69 -0.22 1.79
N SER A 13 -6.65 -0.13 2.72
CA SER A 13 -6.76 0.97 3.67
C SER A 13 -5.97 0.66 4.94
N ALA A 14 -5.81 1.66 5.81
CA ALA A 14 -5.24 1.46 7.14
C ALA A 14 -6.11 0.54 8.03
N GLU A 15 -7.35 0.22 7.65
CA GLU A 15 -8.20 -0.74 8.38
C GLU A 15 -8.01 -2.17 7.90
N THR A 16 -7.68 -2.35 6.61
CA THR A 16 -7.52 -3.67 5.99
C THR A 16 -6.07 -4.13 5.88
N ALA A 17 -5.12 -3.21 5.99
CA ALA A 17 -3.69 -3.50 5.92
C ALA A 17 -3.19 -4.14 7.22
N GLY A 18 -2.14 -4.97 7.12
CA GLY A 18 -1.44 -5.52 8.28
C GLY A 18 -0.81 -4.41 9.15
N PRO A 19 -0.47 -4.69 10.41
CA PRO A 19 -0.09 -3.67 11.40
C PRO A 19 1.11 -2.79 10.99
N GLY A 20 2.12 -3.34 10.31
CA GLY A 20 3.27 -2.55 9.83
C GLY A 20 2.89 -1.57 8.72
N ALA A 21 2.14 -2.04 7.72
CA ALA A 21 1.64 -1.18 6.65
C ALA A 21 0.64 -0.15 7.17
N LYS A 22 -0.23 -0.52 8.12
CA LYS A 22 -1.20 0.38 8.75
C LYS A 22 -0.54 1.65 9.30
N ALA A 23 0.55 1.52 10.06
CA ALA A 23 1.24 2.67 10.67
C ALA A 23 1.74 3.66 9.60
N ILE A 24 2.25 3.15 8.48
CA ILE A 24 2.73 3.96 7.36
C ILE A 24 1.56 4.64 6.65
N LEU A 25 0.47 3.90 6.39
CA LEU A 25 -0.74 4.44 5.74
C LEU A 25 -1.40 5.53 6.59
N ASP A 26 -1.51 5.33 7.90
CA ASP A 26 -2.05 6.34 8.83
C ASP A 26 -1.16 7.58 8.87
N SER A 27 0.17 7.41 8.89
CA SER A 27 1.12 8.53 8.85
C SER A 27 1.02 9.31 7.53
N ALA A 28 0.92 8.61 6.39
CA ALA A 28 0.72 9.24 5.08
C ALA A 28 -0.59 10.04 5.04
N LYS A 29 -1.68 9.47 5.57
CA LYS A 29 -2.98 10.16 5.67
C LYS A 29 -2.91 11.40 6.56
N GLN A 30 -2.19 11.34 7.69
CA GLN A 30 -2.01 12.49 8.58
C GLN A 30 -1.16 13.59 7.94
N GLY A 31 -0.09 13.23 7.23
CA GLY A 31 0.82 14.20 6.61
C GLY A 31 0.29 14.82 5.31
N LEU A 32 -0.40 14.04 4.49
CA LEU A 32 -0.86 14.45 3.16
C LEU A 32 -2.37 14.74 3.09
N GLY A 33 -3.13 14.37 4.12
CA GLY A 33 -4.60 14.41 4.12
C GLY A 33 -5.27 13.24 3.40
N PHE A 34 -4.49 12.37 2.75
CA PHE A 34 -4.97 11.18 2.04
C PHE A 34 -3.89 10.10 1.95
N VAL A 35 -4.28 8.88 1.56
CA VAL A 35 -3.36 7.77 1.28
C VAL A 35 -3.13 7.68 -0.23
N PRO A 36 -1.90 7.83 -0.73
CA PRO A 36 -1.61 7.63 -2.15
C PRO A 36 -1.92 6.20 -2.60
N ASN A 37 -2.51 6.03 -3.80
CA ASN A 37 -2.82 4.70 -4.34
C ASN A 37 -1.59 3.79 -4.41
N MET A 38 -0.40 4.35 -4.65
CA MET A 38 0.84 3.58 -4.65
C MET A 38 1.13 2.96 -3.27
N TYR A 39 0.94 3.72 -2.18
CA TYR A 39 1.13 3.22 -0.82
C TYR A 39 0.08 2.15 -0.49
N ALA A 40 -1.17 2.38 -0.87
CA ALA A 40 -2.27 1.43 -0.69
C ALA A 40 -2.04 0.11 -1.45
N ALA A 41 -1.43 0.17 -2.65
CA ALA A 41 -1.02 -1.02 -3.38
C ALA A 41 0.18 -1.71 -2.70
N MET A 42 1.22 -0.95 -2.33
CA MET A 42 2.41 -1.51 -1.67
C MET A 42 2.11 -2.09 -0.29
N ALA A 43 1.04 -1.68 0.37
CA ALA A 43 0.60 -2.27 1.63
C ALA A 43 0.27 -3.78 1.55
N ASN A 44 0.05 -4.34 0.36
CA ASN A 44 -0.04 -5.80 0.17
C ASN A 44 1.29 -6.52 0.44
N GLN A 45 2.41 -5.80 0.43
CA GLN A 45 3.76 -6.27 0.71
C GLN A 45 4.45 -5.24 1.62
N THR A 46 4.24 -5.34 2.93
CA THR A 46 4.72 -4.35 3.92
C THR A 46 6.20 -4.00 3.76
N GLY A 47 7.08 -4.97 3.52
CA GLY A 47 8.51 -4.70 3.33
C GLY A 47 8.82 -3.78 2.14
N LEU A 48 8.05 -3.89 1.05
CA LEU A 48 8.17 -2.97 -0.09
C LEU A 48 7.75 -1.55 0.30
N LEU A 49 6.64 -1.43 1.02
CA LEU A 49 6.14 -0.14 1.50
C LEU A 49 7.11 0.51 2.52
N GLU A 50 7.70 -0.28 3.40
CA GLU A 50 8.71 0.15 4.37
C GLU A 50 9.96 0.69 3.66
N SER A 51 10.58 -0.10 2.78
CA SER A 51 11.76 0.33 2.02
C SER A 51 11.46 1.58 1.18
N TYR A 52 10.28 1.67 0.56
CA TYR A 52 9.89 2.86 -0.20
C TYR A 52 9.76 4.11 0.70
N SER A 53 9.20 3.95 1.90
CA SER A 53 8.91 5.06 2.80
C SER A 53 10.13 5.56 3.57
N PHE A 54 11.09 4.69 3.84
CA PHE A 54 12.22 4.97 4.74
C PHE A 54 13.60 4.93 4.08
N GLY A 55 13.77 4.21 2.95
CA GLY A 55 15.06 4.03 2.27
C GLY A 55 15.90 2.89 2.82
#